data_AF-A0A454D5L9-F1
#
_entry.id   AF-A0A454D5L9-F1
#
_cell.length_a   1.000
_cell.length_b   1.000
_cell.length_c   1.000
_cell.angle_alpha   90.00
_cell.angle_beta   90.00
_cell.angle_gamma   90.00
#
_symmetry.space_group_name_H-M   'P 1'
#
loop_
_entity.id
_entity.type
_entity.pdbx_description
1 polymer ?
#
loop_
_entity_poly.entity_id
_entity_poly.type
_entity_poly.pdbx_seq_one_letter_code
_entity_poly.pdbx_strand_id
1 'polypeptide(L)'
;MPNPHLSLLVTFALTLTVNNGVIASERIQPQYLDSKRANLFFAREIAQPSKENMQLRNSLDWGYELELRRASDEEKLVSNCHDLATAYVMGFTAAKAYEYGAFKAYLTQCQTWSEIAKLIASERSFISDFKLDDS
;
A
#
# COMPACT_ATOMS: atom_id res chain seq x y z
N MET A 1 8.72 -14.61 -50.18
CA MET A 1 8.71 -13.55 -51.22
C MET A 1 7.85 -14.03 -52.38
N PRO A 2 7.09 -13.20 -53.10
CA PRO A 2 6.07 -12.22 -52.70
C PRO A 2 4.68 -12.52 -53.34
N ASN A 3 3.62 -12.26 -52.56
CA ASN A 3 2.49 -11.34 -52.78
C ASN A 3 1.94 -11.00 -54.20
N PRO A 4 0.72 -10.43 -54.28
CA PRO A 4 -0.51 -11.06 -54.76
C PRO A 4 -1.16 -10.16 -55.86
N HIS A 5 -2.49 -10.12 -55.95
CA HIS A 5 -3.35 -9.09 -56.59
C HIS A 5 -4.22 -9.61 -57.75
N LEU A 6 -5.52 -9.78 -57.45
CA LEU A 6 -6.63 -9.43 -58.33
C LEU A 6 -7.88 -9.34 -57.41
N SER A 7 -8.16 -8.15 -56.86
CA SER A 7 -9.10 -7.17 -57.41
C SER A 7 -10.54 -7.68 -57.48
N LEU A 8 -11.27 -7.48 -56.38
CA LEU A 8 -12.72 -7.31 -56.45
C LEU A 8 -13.11 -6.12 -55.56
N LEU A 9 -13.29 -4.99 -56.23
CA LEU A 9 -13.88 -3.76 -55.70
C LEU A 9 -15.34 -4.04 -55.38
N VAL A 10 -15.67 -4.13 -54.09
CA VAL A 10 -17.04 -3.97 -53.60
C VAL A 10 -17.05 -2.72 -52.76
N THR A 11 -17.45 -1.62 -53.40
CA THR A 11 -17.80 -0.35 -52.75
C THR A 11 -19.05 -0.56 -51.91
N PHE A 12 -18.88 -0.78 -50.61
CA PHE A 12 -19.96 -0.67 -49.64
C PHE A 12 -19.86 0.71 -48.98
N ALA A 13 -20.60 1.67 -49.52
CA ALA A 13 -20.86 2.94 -48.86
C ALA A 13 -21.80 2.67 -47.68
N LEU A 14 -21.24 2.32 -46.52
CA LEU A 14 -22.00 2.29 -45.28
C LEU A 14 -21.94 3.68 -44.66
N THR A 15 -23.02 4.41 -44.88
CA THR A 15 -23.34 5.70 -44.28
C THR A 15 -23.06 5.68 -42.77
N LEU A 16 -22.19 6.58 -42.32
CA LEU A 16 -22.00 6.97 -40.94
C LEU A 16 -23.30 7.56 -40.39
N THR A 17 -24.22 6.72 -39.94
CA THR A 17 -25.26 7.15 -38.99
C THR A 17 -24.61 7.22 -37.63
N VAL A 18 -24.17 8.41 -37.26
CA VAL A 18 -23.81 8.76 -35.88
C VAL A 18 -25.07 8.62 -35.04
N ASN A 19 -25.28 7.44 -34.47
CA ASN A 19 -26.31 7.24 -33.48
C ASN A 19 -25.78 7.84 -32.18
N ASN A 20 -26.27 9.04 -31.83
CA ASN A 20 -26.09 9.64 -30.52
C ASN A 20 -26.73 8.71 -29.47
N GLY A 21 -25.92 7.85 -28.86
CA GLY A 21 -26.38 6.83 -27.92
C GLY A 21 -25.39 6.66 -26.78
N VAL A 22 -25.64 7.41 -25.70
CA VAL A 22 -25.08 7.26 -24.35
C VAL A 22 -23.55 7.26 -24.28
N ILE A 23 -22.98 8.46 -24.12
CA ILE A 23 -21.70 8.60 -23.41
C ILE A 23 -21.96 8.12 -21.98
N ALA A 24 -21.72 6.84 -21.71
CA ALA A 24 -21.50 6.39 -20.35
C ALA A 24 -20.24 7.11 -19.88
N SER A 25 -20.43 8.13 -19.04
CA SER A 25 -19.38 8.87 -18.36
C SER A 25 -18.21 7.95 -18.02
N GLU A 26 -17.02 8.22 -18.57
CA GLU A 26 -15.75 7.51 -18.25
C GLU A 26 -15.33 7.65 -16.78
N ARG A 27 -16.17 8.25 -15.94
CA ARG A 27 -15.98 8.35 -14.50
C ARG A 27 -17.00 7.47 -13.79
N ILE A 28 -16.48 6.43 -13.16
CA ILE A 28 -17.16 5.73 -12.07
C ILE A 28 -17.53 6.80 -11.04
N GLN A 29 -18.82 7.06 -10.86
CA GLN A 29 -19.25 7.96 -9.79
C GLN A 29 -18.94 7.32 -8.44
N PRO A 30 -18.39 8.08 -7.48
CA PRO A 30 -18.11 7.55 -6.15
C PRO A 30 -19.41 7.08 -5.52
N GLN A 31 -19.53 5.78 -5.26
CA GLN A 31 -20.58 5.25 -4.40
C GLN A 31 -20.12 5.40 -2.96
N TYR A 32 -20.62 6.42 -2.29
CA TYR A 32 -20.41 6.56 -0.85
C TYR A 32 -21.20 5.46 -0.14
N LEU A 33 -20.50 4.58 0.58
CA LEU A 33 -21.12 3.70 1.57
C LEU A 33 -21.89 4.59 2.56
N ASP A 34 -23.12 4.19 2.89
CA ASP A 34 -24.05 4.80 3.86
C ASP A 34 -23.34 5.81 4.77
N SER A 35 -23.72 7.09 4.69
CA SER A 35 -23.04 8.22 5.34
C SER A 35 -22.80 7.98 6.83
N LYS A 36 -23.65 7.17 7.48
CA LYS A 36 -23.46 6.71 8.86
C LYS A 36 -22.19 5.86 9.04
N ARG A 37 -21.88 4.94 8.12
CA ARG A 37 -20.64 4.13 8.17
C ARG A 37 -19.40 4.96 7.91
N ALA A 38 -19.44 5.86 6.93
CA ALA A 38 -18.33 6.77 6.66
C ALA A 38 -18.06 7.66 7.88
N ASN A 39 -19.10 8.27 8.45
CA ASN A 39 -18.98 9.05 9.67
C ASN A 39 -18.47 8.21 10.84
N LEU A 40 -18.93 6.97 11.05
CA LEU A 40 -18.40 6.11 12.12
C LEU A 40 -16.93 5.70 11.91
N PHE A 41 -16.50 5.57 10.66
CA PHE A 41 -15.10 5.25 10.32
C PHE A 41 -14.18 6.44 10.58
N PHE A 42 -14.59 7.66 10.19
CA PHE A 42 -13.80 8.88 10.37
C PHE A 42 -14.00 9.56 11.74
N ALA A 43 -15.11 9.32 12.44
CA ALA A 43 -15.40 9.85 13.78
C ALA A 43 -14.86 8.97 14.91
N ARG A 44 -14.44 7.72 14.60
CA ARG A 44 -13.63 6.99 15.56
C ARG A 44 -12.28 7.67 15.60
N GLU A 45 -12.00 8.37 16.69
CA GLU A 45 -10.68 8.91 16.99
C GLU A 45 -9.68 7.76 16.86
N ILE A 46 -8.96 7.72 15.74
CA ILE A 46 -7.83 6.82 15.57
C ILE A 46 -6.80 7.45 16.50
N ALA A 47 -6.70 6.88 17.71
CA ALA A 47 -5.77 7.35 18.73
C ALA A 47 -4.44 7.69 18.04
N GLN A 48 -4.06 8.98 18.11
CA GLN A 48 -2.83 9.41 17.46
C GLN A 48 -1.72 8.50 17.95
N PRO A 49 -0.87 7.97 17.05
CA PRO A 49 0.22 7.10 17.47
C PRO A 49 1.14 7.91 18.38
N SER A 50 1.00 7.72 19.70
CA SER A 50 1.97 8.21 20.66
C SER A 50 3.25 7.41 20.51
N LYS A 51 4.37 7.98 20.98
CA LYS A 51 5.66 7.28 20.99
C LYS A 51 5.58 5.93 21.72
N GLU A 52 4.80 5.86 22.80
CA GLU A 52 4.54 4.64 23.58
C GLU A 52 3.75 3.61 22.77
N ASN A 53 2.75 4.04 21.99
CA ASN A 53 1.99 3.15 21.11
C ASN A 53 2.87 2.56 19.99
N MET A 54 3.86 3.31 19.51
CA MET A 54 4.80 2.84 18.50
C MET A 54 5.85 1.88 19.05
N GLN A 55 6.36 2.14 20.26
CA GLN A 55 7.24 1.18 20.95
C GLN A 55 6.52 -0.14 21.23
N LEU A 56 5.28 -0.07 21.70
CA LEU A 56 4.43 -1.24 21.89
C LEU A 56 4.25 -2.00 20.57
N ARG A 57 3.87 -1.31 19.49
CA ARG A 57 3.74 -1.93 18.15
C ARG A 57 5.01 -2.62 17.67
N ASN A 58 6.18 -2.02 17.90
CA ASN A 58 7.46 -2.62 17.49
C ASN A 58 7.84 -3.85 18.32
N SER A 59 7.26 -4.02 19.51
CA SER A 59 7.41 -5.21 20.35
C SER A 59 6.39 -6.31 20.06
N LEU A 60 5.35 -6.03 19.26
CA LEU A 60 4.35 -7.04 18.93
C LEU A 60 4.94 -8.07 17.97
N ASP A 61 4.68 -9.33 18.33
CA ASP A 61 5.02 -10.49 17.52
C ASP A 61 4.23 -10.49 16.21
N TRP A 62 4.90 -10.79 15.10
CA TRP A 62 4.28 -10.88 13.78
C TRP A 62 3.54 -12.20 13.53
N GLY A 63 3.70 -13.19 14.41
CA GLY A 63 3.12 -14.53 14.31
C GLY A 63 3.99 -15.55 13.58
N TYR A 64 5.25 -15.22 13.28
CA TYR A 64 6.24 -16.15 12.73
C TYR A 64 7.65 -15.68 13.11
N GLU A 65 8.61 -16.60 13.04
CA GLU A 65 10.00 -16.35 13.37
C GLU A 65 10.85 -16.25 12.10
N LEU A 66 11.77 -15.28 12.10
CA LEU A 66 12.77 -15.10 11.07
C LEU A 66 14.12 -15.59 11.61
N GLU A 67 14.74 -16.50 10.87
CA GLU A 67 16.04 -17.06 11.21
C GLU A 67 17.17 -16.18 10.68
N LEU A 68 18.02 -15.72 11.58
CA LEU A 68 19.13 -14.83 11.28
C LEU A 68 20.45 -15.50 11.61
N ARG A 69 21.49 -15.18 10.85
CA ARG A 69 22.88 -15.57 11.11
C ARG A 69 23.81 -14.39 10.90
N ARG A 70 24.91 -14.34 11.65
CA ARG A 70 26.01 -13.39 11.43
C ARG A 70 27.30 -14.10 11.04
N ALA A 71 28.33 -13.34 10.66
CA ALA A 71 29.59 -13.88 10.14
C ALA A 71 30.36 -14.83 11.08
N SER A 72 30.05 -14.82 12.38
CA SER A 72 30.63 -15.76 13.37
C SER A 72 29.85 -17.07 13.51
N ASP A 73 28.91 -17.33 12.59
CA ASP A 73 27.98 -18.48 12.61
C ASP A 73 27.06 -18.53 13.85
N GLU A 74 26.93 -17.42 14.57
CA GLU A 74 25.88 -17.26 15.58
C GLU A 74 24.52 -17.08 14.90
N GLU A 75 23.54 -17.86 15.34
CA GLU A 75 22.16 -17.85 14.87
C GLU A 75 21.23 -17.19 15.89
N LYS A 76 20.17 -16.54 15.40
CA LYS A 76 19.16 -15.88 16.21
C LYS A 76 17.80 -15.95 15.54
N LEU A 77 16.77 -16.24 16.31
CA LEU A 77 15.38 -16.13 15.89
C LEU A 77 14.83 -14.78 16.34
N VAL A 78 14.10 -14.10 15.45
CA VAL A 78 13.40 -12.84 15.78
C VAL A 78 11.98 -12.88 15.24
N SER A 79 11.03 -12.31 15.98
CA SER A 79 9.60 -12.30 15.60
C SER A 79 8.96 -10.91 15.67
N ASN A 80 9.73 -9.87 15.99
CA ASN A 80 9.24 -8.51 16.12
C ASN A 80 10.25 -7.48 15.61
N CYS A 81 9.79 -6.23 15.44
CA CYS A 81 10.60 -5.15 14.87
C CYS A 81 11.75 -4.72 15.79
N HIS A 82 11.54 -4.77 17.11
CA HIS A 82 12.55 -4.39 18.09
C HIS A 82 13.77 -5.31 18.02
N ASP A 83 13.54 -6.62 18.02
CA ASP A 83 14.59 -7.63 17.98
C ASP A 83 15.27 -7.68 16.62
N LEU A 84 14.52 -7.53 15.51
CA LEU A 84 15.09 -7.47 14.17
C LEU A 84 16.02 -6.26 14.01
N ALA A 85 15.59 -5.07 14.47
CA ALA A 85 16.42 -3.87 14.39
C ALA A 85 17.71 -4.02 15.22
N THR A 86 17.61 -4.57 16.43
CA THR A 86 18.75 -4.83 17.31
C THR A 86 19.72 -5.83 16.68
N ALA A 87 19.20 -6.95 16.16
CA ALA A 87 20.00 -7.97 15.50
C ALA A 87 20.71 -7.41 14.25
N TYR A 88 20.03 -6.59 13.44
CA TYR A 88 20.62 -5.94 12.29
C TYR A 88 21.82 -5.04 12.66
N VAL A 89 21.71 -4.24 13.71
CA VAL A 89 22.82 -3.41 14.22
C VAL A 89 23.99 -4.27 14.71
N MET A 90 23.71 -5.45 15.25
CA MET A 90 24.73 -6.44 15.66
C MET A 90 25.34 -7.23 14.49
N GLY A 91 24.97 -6.92 13.24
CA GLY A 91 25.53 -7.54 12.04
C GLY A 91 24.87 -8.86 11.63
N PHE A 92 23.68 -9.16 12.15
CA PHE A 92 22.89 -10.30 11.67
C PHE A 92 22.19 -9.99 10.35
N THR A 93 22.06 -11.02 9.51
CA THR A 93 21.31 -11.04 8.25
C THR A 93 20.50 -12.34 8.17
N ALA A 94 19.69 -12.52 7.14
CA ALA A 94 18.99 -13.79 6.88
C ALA A 94 19.97 -14.98 6.96
N ALA A 95 19.61 -16.01 7.73
CA ALA A 95 20.43 -17.22 7.85
C ALA A 95 20.59 -17.93 6.51
N LYS A 96 19.50 -17.93 5.72
CA LYS A 96 19.41 -18.58 4.42
C LYS A 96 19.27 -17.55 3.30
N ALA A 97 19.96 -17.80 2.19
CA ALA A 97 19.98 -16.86 1.06
C ALA A 97 18.59 -16.58 0.48
N TYR A 98 17.69 -17.57 0.45
CA TYR A 98 16.33 -17.40 -0.06
C TYR A 98 15.42 -16.57 0.85
N GLU A 99 15.77 -16.42 2.14
CA GLU A 99 15.02 -15.61 3.11
C GLU A 99 15.49 -14.15 3.12
N TYR A 100 16.56 -13.81 2.39
CA TYR A 100 17.13 -12.46 2.36
C TYR A 100 16.12 -11.39 1.91
N GLY A 101 15.27 -11.72 0.93
CA GLY A 101 14.22 -10.81 0.48
C GLY A 101 13.21 -10.49 1.60
N ALA A 102 12.78 -11.51 2.33
CA ALA A 102 11.87 -11.35 3.47
C ALA A 102 12.52 -10.54 4.59
N PHE A 103 13.78 -10.86 4.95
CA PHE A 103 14.57 -10.10 5.91
C PHE A 103 14.62 -8.59 5.56
N LYS A 104 14.94 -8.26 4.30
CA LYS A 104 14.99 -6.86 3.84
C LYS A 104 13.63 -6.20 3.90
N ALA A 105 12.57 -6.88 3.48
CA ALA A 105 11.21 -6.34 3.51
C ALA A 105 10.78 -5.99 4.94
N TYR A 106 10.96 -6.91 5.90
CA TYR A 106 10.61 -6.66 7.30
C TYR A 106 11.46 -5.57 7.93
N LEU A 107 12.77 -5.55 7.66
CA LEU A 107 13.65 -4.50 8.15
C LEU A 107 13.21 -3.13 7.65
N THR A 108 12.93 -3.00 6.35
CA THR A 108 12.43 -1.75 5.75
C THR A 108 11.08 -1.36 6.34
N GLN A 109 10.14 -2.29 6.48
CA GLN A 109 8.84 -2.01 7.10
C GLN A 109 8.98 -1.46 8.52
N CYS A 110 9.80 -2.09 9.36
CA CYS A 110 10.04 -1.63 10.73
C CYS A 110 10.68 -0.23 10.77
N GLN A 111 11.65 0.04 9.88
CA GLN A 111 12.27 1.35 9.76
C GLN A 111 11.26 2.40 9.29
N THR A 112 10.43 2.10 8.30
CA THR A 112 9.38 3.00 7.81
C THR A 112 8.40 3.35 8.92
N TRP A 113 7.93 2.38 9.69
CA TRP A 113 7.06 2.66 10.84
C TRP A 113 7.74 3.53 11.90
N SER A 114 9.04 3.30 12.14
CA SER A 114 9.82 4.13 13.05
C SER A 114 9.99 5.57 12.54
N GLU A 115 10.11 5.81 11.24
CA GLU A 115 10.16 7.17 10.68
C GLU A 115 8.78 7.84 10.69
N ILE A 116 7.72 7.12 10.33
CA ILE A 116 6.34 7.62 10.40
C ILE A 116 5.98 8.00 11.83
N ALA A 117 6.45 7.25 12.84
CA ALA A 117 6.25 7.57 14.26
C ALA A 117 6.80 8.93 14.69
N LYS A 118 7.79 9.48 13.96
CA LYS A 118 8.37 10.79 14.25
C LYS A 118 7.55 11.94 13.65
N LEU A 119 6.65 11.64 12.71
CA LEU A 119 5.81 12.64 12.08
C LEU A 119 4.70 13.04 13.05
N ILE A 120 4.57 14.34 13.27
CA ILE A 120 3.46 14.92 14.04
C ILE A 120 2.30 15.15 13.06
N ALA A 121 1.07 14.93 13.53
CA ALA A 121 -0.11 15.27 12.75
C ALA A 121 -0.07 16.77 12.39
N SER A 122 -0.43 17.09 11.15
CA SER A 122 -0.55 18.49 10.73
C SER A 122 -1.59 19.21 11.60
N GLU A 123 -1.24 20.39 12.12
CA GLU A 123 -2.19 21.27 12.84
C GLU A 123 -3.37 21.71 11.97
N ARG A 124 -3.21 21.64 10.63
CA ARG A 124 -4.24 21.98 9.65
C ARG A 124 -4.57 20.76 8.80
N SER A 125 -5.84 20.39 8.80
CA SER A 125 -6.41 19.40 7.87
C SER A 125 -7.26 20.13 6.85
N PHE A 126 -6.91 20.06 5.57
CA PHE A 126 -7.74 20.61 4.48
C PHE A 126 -8.91 19.68 4.10
N ILE A 127 -9.06 18.55 4.78
CA ILE A 127 -10.19 17.63 4.58
C ILE A 127 -11.50 18.25 5.10
N SER A 128 -11.44 19.22 6.01
CA SER A 128 -12.63 19.92 6.52
C SER A 128 -13.27 20.90 5.53
N ASP A 129 -12.57 21.28 4.45
CA ASP A 129 -13.07 22.28 3.49
C ASP A 129 -13.94 21.68 2.39
N PHE A 130 -14.14 20.35 2.38
CA PHE A 130 -15.18 19.73 1.55
C PHE A 130 -16.55 19.99 2.18
N LYS A 131 -17.16 21.13 1.84
CA LYS A 131 -18.61 21.32 1.98
C LYS A 131 -19.30 20.34 1.03
N LEU A 132 -20.03 19.36 1.59
CA LEU A 132 -20.88 18.45 0.84
C LEU A 132 -22.32 18.97 0.66
N ASP A 133 -22.61 20.20 1.09
CA ASP A 133 -23.94 20.81 0.97
C ASP A 133 -23.85 22.13 0.19
N ASP A 134 -24.32 22.09 -1.06
CA ASP A 134 -24.93 23.24 -1.75
C ASP A 134 -26.46 23.06 -1.63
N SER A 135 -27.03 23.61 -0.56
CA SER A 135 -28.45 23.97 -0.47
C SER A 135 -28.65 25.11 0.51
#